data_AF-A0A0E3VXE5-F1
#
_entry.id   AF-A0A0E3VXE5-F1
#
_cell.length_a   1.000
_cell.length_b   1.000
_cell.length_c   1.000
_cell.angle_alpha   90.00
_cell.angle_beta   90.00
_cell.angle_gamma   90.00
#
_symmetry.space_group_name_H-M   'P 1'
#
loop_
_entity.id
_entity.type
_entity.pdbx_description
1 polymer ?
#
loop_
_entity_poly.entity_id
_entity_poly.type
_entity_poly.pdbx_seq_one_letter_code
_entity_poly.pdbx_strand_id
1 'polypeptide(L)'
;MHIETRPFADPQVAARKLLELAAGFEPINGRIHIEKINARFLSKNGCKATGAEFGAGIRYAVEKGWLELHESGTFVKLLPQGEDLLKR
;
A
#
# COMPACT_ATOMS: atom_id res chain seq x y z
N MET A 1 23.74 7.14 18.65
CA MET A 1 22.81 6.20 17.97
C MET A 1 21.76 7.04 17.25
N HIS A 2 21.77 7.08 15.92
CA HIS A 2 20.61 7.59 15.19
C HIS A 2 19.52 6.52 15.28
N ILE A 3 18.40 6.84 15.92
CA ILE A 3 17.20 6.01 15.81
C ILE A 3 16.63 6.35 14.43
N GLU A 4 16.85 5.47 13.45
CA GLU A 4 16.08 5.53 12.21
C GLU A 4 14.62 5.26 12.60
N THR A 5 13.80 6.31 12.58
CA THR A 5 12.36 6.15 12.76
C THR A 5 11.88 5.25 11.62
N ARG A 6 11.20 4.15 11.96
CA ARG A 6 10.55 3.26 11.00
C ARG A 6 9.08 3.66 10.91
N PRO A 7 8.72 4.65 10.09
CA PRO A 7 7.35 5.19 10.08
C PRO A 7 6.33 4.12 9.70
N PHE A 8 6.73 3.13 8.90
CA PHE A 8 5.86 2.06 8.43
C PHE A 8 5.76 0.86 9.37
N ALA A 9 6.40 0.91 10.54
CA ALA A 9 6.17 -0.06 11.61
C ALA A 9 4.73 0.03 12.14
N ASP A 10 4.08 1.19 12.01
CA ASP A 10 2.64 1.34 12.20
C ASP A 10 1.91 0.85 10.92
N PRO A 11 1.10 -0.22 11.00
CA PRO A 11 0.36 -0.76 9.86
C PRO A 11 -0.61 0.24 9.23
N GLN A 12 -1.18 1.18 10.00
CA GLN A 12 -2.04 2.22 9.45
C GLN A 12 -1.23 3.18 8.59
N VAL A 13 -0.07 3.64 9.06
CA VAL A 13 0.82 4.52 8.29
C VAL A 13 1.30 3.83 7.01
N ALA A 14 1.67 2.56 7.11
CA ALA A 14 2.00 1.72 5.95
C ALA A 14 0.82 1.65 4.97
N ALA A 15 -0.38 1.29 5.45
CA ALA A 15 -1.59 1.20 4.63
C ALA A 15 -1.89 2.51 3.89
N ARG A 16 -1.85 3.65 4.59
CA ARG A 16 -2.11 4.97 3.98
C ARG A 16 -1.11 5.26 2.86
N LYS A 17 0.16 4.93 3.06
CA LYS A 17 1.17 5.09 2.02
C LYS A 17 0.93 4.16 0.82
N LEU A 18 0.47 2.93 1.06
CA LEU A 18 0.13 1.99 0.00
C LEU A 18 -1.06 2.47 -0.84
N LEU A 19 -2.07 3.13 -0.23
CA LEU A 19 -3.16 3.75 -0.98
C LEU A 19 -2.66 4.89 -1.89
N GLU A 20 -1.80 5.76 -1.37
CA GLU A 20 -1.17 6.82 -2.18
C GLU A 20 -0.39 6.25 -3.37
N LEU A 21 0.37 5.18 -3.14
CA LEU A 21 1.11 4.51 -4.21
C LEU A 21 0.17 3.83 -5.21
N ALA A 22 -0.89 3.18 -4.75
CA ALA A 22 -1.89 2.54 -5.61
C ALA A 22 -2.59 3.55 -6.53
N ALA A 23 -2.99 4.71 -5.97
CA ALA A 23 -3.64 5.78 -6.73
C ALA A 23 -2.75 6.40 -7.80
N GLY A 24 -1.43 6.21 -7.73
CA GLY A 24 -0.48 6.67 -8.74
C GLY A 24 -0.38 5.78 -9.99
N PHE A 25 -1.08 4.64 -10.04
CA PHE A 25 -1.05 3.72 -11.17
C PHE A 25 -2.43 3.61 -11.82
N GLU A 26 -2.47 3.69 -13.15
CA GLU A 26 -3.69 3.42 -13.92
C GLU A 26 -4.10 1.94 -13.78
N PRO A 27 -5.33 1.64 -13.33
CA PRO A 27 -5.82 0.27 -13.24
C PRO A 27 -6.05 -0.33 -14.63
N ILE A 28 -5.67 -1.59 -14.82
CA ILE A 28 -5.99 -2.37 -16.04
C ILE A 28 -7.18 -3.26 -15.70
N ASN A 29 -8.31 -3.09 -16.41
CA ASN A 29 -9.58 -3.76 -16.10
C ASN A 29 -9.99 -3.59 -14.62
N GLY A 30 -9.80 -2.39 -14.07
CA GLY A 30 -10.14 -2.06 -12.68
C GLY A 30 -9.22 -2.67 -11.63
N ARG A 31 -8.04 -3.20 -12.01
CA ARG A 31 -7.08 -3.85 -11.11
C ARG A 31 -5.68 -3.28 -11.27
N ILE A 32 -4.94 -3.22 -10.18
CA ILE A 32 -3.54 -2.75 -10.11
C ILE A 32 -2.66 -3.93 -9.75
N HIS A 33 -1.57 -4.15 -10.50
CA HIS A 33 -0.56 -5.14 -10.15
C HIS A 33 0.11 -4.77 -8.82
N ILE A 34 0.00 -5.64 -7.82
CA ILE A 34 0.51 -5.37 -6.46
C ILE A 34 2.03 -5.15 -6.46
N GLU A 35 2.75 -5.79 -7.39
CA GLU A 35 4.20 -5.66 -7.51
C GLU A 35 4.64 -4.22 -7.81
N LYS A 36 3.83 -3.41 -8.50
CA LYS A 36 4.14 -2.00 -8.79
C LYS A 36 4.17 -1.18 -7.50
N ILE A 37 3.21 -1.46 -6.61
CA ILE A 37 3.13 -0.85 -5.28
C ILE A 37 4.28 -1.34 -4.41
N ASN A 38 4.50 -2.66 -4.37
CA ASN A 38 5.57 -3.31 -3.61
C ASN A 38 6.96 -2.77 -4.00
N ALA A 39 7.24 -2.70 -5.31
CA ALA A 39 8.51 -2.20 -5.82
C ALA A 39 8.79 -0.76 -5.37
N ARG A 40 7.78 0.13 -5.41
CA ARG A 40 7.95 1.51 -4.98
C ARG A 40 8.09 1.65 -3.45
N PHE A 41 7.38 0.82 -2.70
CA PHE A 41 7.41 0.81 -1.24
C PHE A 41 8.74 0.30 -0.68
N LEU A 42 9.29 -0.78 -1.25
CA LEU A 42 10.56 -1.38 -0.81
C LEU A 42 11.81 -0.70 -1.38
N SER A 43 11.67 0.07 -2.47
CA SER A 43 12.82 0.67 -3.15
C SER A 43 13.67 1.55 -2.22
N LYS A 44 14.99 1.42 -2.34
CA LYS A 44 15.97 2.30 -1.68
C LYS A 44 15.82 3.78 -2.08
N ASN A 45 15.29 4.04 -3.28
CA ASN A 45 15.01 5.38 -3.79
C ASN A 45 13.52 5.76 -3.61
N GLY A 46 12.76 4.93 -2.89
CA GLY A 46 11.36 5.14 -2.54
C GLY A 46 11.17 5.24 -1.04
N CYS A 47 10.26 4.42 -0.52
CA CYS A 47 9.90 4.50 0.91
C CYS A 47 10.91 3.80 1.82
N LYS A 48 11.85 3.00 1.29
CA LYS A 48 12.84 2.23 2.07
C LYS A 48 12.22 1.33 3.15
N ALA A 49 10.97 0.90 2.94
CA ALA A 49 10.26 0.03 3.85
C ALA A 49 10.66 -1.44 3.66
N THR A 50 10.14 -2.31 4.52
CA THR A 50 10.39 -3.76 4.50
C THR A 50 9.19 -4.55 4.01
N GLY A 51 9.44 -5.81 3.60
CA GLY A 51 8.37 -6.73 3.21
C GLY A 51 7.37 -7.01 4.34
N ALA A 52 7.84 -7.03 5.60
CA ALA A 52 6.96 -7.19 6.76
C ALA A 52 6.01 -6.00 6.93
N GLU A 53 6.51 -4.78 6.78
CA GLU A 53 5.71 -3.55 6.84
C GLU A 53 4.74 -3.47 5.65
N PHE A 54 5.17 -3.91 4.46
CA PHE A 54 4.30 -4.03 3.29
C PHE A 54 3.13 -4.97 3.56
N GLY A 55 3.41 -6.18 4.05
CA GLY A 55 2.39 -7.17 4.39
C GLY A 55 1.42 -6.69 5.47
N ALA A 56 1.95 -6.03 6.52
CA ALA A 56 1.12 -5.45 7.58
C ALA A 56 0.22 -4.34 7.04
N GLY A 57 0.73 -3.45 6.19
CA GLY A 57 -0.04 -2.38 5.56
C GLY A 57 -1.12 -2.90 4.60
N ILE A 58 -0.82 -3.91 3.76
CA ILE A 58 -1.83 -4.54 2.88
C ILE A 58 -2.93 -5.18 3.72
N ARG A 59 -2.57 -5.97 4.75
CA ARG A 59 -3.55 -6.59 5.64
C ARG A 59 -4.46 -5.55 6.29
N TYR A 60 -3.88 -4.50 6.85
CA TYR A 60 -4.64 -3.42 7.48
C TYR A 60 -5.57 -2.73 6.48
N ALA A 61 -5.10 -2.42 5.27
CA ALA A 61 -5.92 -1.78 4.24
C ALA A 61 -7.10 -2.66 3.81
N VAL A 62 -6.90 -3.99 3.71
CA VAL A 62 -7.97 -4.95 3.39
C VAL A 62 -8.97 -5.05 4.54
N GLU A 63 -8.51 -5.18 5.79
CA GLU A 63 -9.38 -5.23 6.97
C GLU A 63 -10.24 -3.97 7.14
N LYS A 64 -9.75 -2.81 6.69
CA LYS A 64 -10.51 -1.55 6.70
C LYS A 64 -11.38 -1.33 5.46
N GLY A 65 -11.36 -2.23 4.49
CA GLY A 65 -12.10 -2.07 3.23
C GLY A 65 -11.59 -0.92 2.37
N TRP A 66 -10.30 -0.57 2.45
CA TRP A 66 -9.66 0.45 1.63
C TRP A 66 -9.06 -0.12 0.34
N LEU A 67 -8.60 -1.37 0.42
CA LEU A 67 -8.16 -2.17 -0.71
C LEU A 67 -8.90 -3.49 -0.73
N GLU A 68 -9.15 -4.01 -1.93
CA GLU A 68 -9.43 -5.42 -2.15
C GLU A 68 -8.17 -6.11 -2.65
N LEU A 69 -7.75 -7.20 -2.02
CA LEU A 69 -6.68 -8.08 -2.52
C LEU A 69 -7.32 -9.24 -3.27
N HIS A 70 -6.99 -9.40 -4.54
CA HIS A 70 -7.46 -10.52 -5.34
C HIS A 70 -6.93 -11.85 -4.77
N GLU A 71 -7.70 -12.93 -4.89
CA GLU A 71 -7.36 -14.26 -4.35
C GLU A 71 -6.00 -14.79 -4.84
N SER A 72 -5.60 -14.42 -6.05
CA SER A 72 -4.30 -14.80 -6.63
C SER A 72 -3.12 -14.10 -5.97
N GLY A 73 -3.36 -13.08 -5.14
CA GLY A 73 -2.35 -12.21 -4.55
C GLY A 73 -1.65 -11.28 -5.55
N THR A 74 -1.99 -11.34 -6.84
CA THR A 74 -1.30 -10.59 -7.91
C THR A 74 -1.82 -9.16 -8.07
N PHE A 75 -3.09 -8.96 -7.74
CA PHE A 75 -3.81 -7.73 -8.02
C PHE A 75 -4.42 -7.16 -6.76
N VAL A 76 -4.45 -5.84 -6.68
CA VAL A 76 -5.29 -5.10 -5.74
C VAL A 76 -6.23 -4.19 -6.50
N LYS A 77 -7.34 -3.83 -5.86
CA LYS A 77 -8.24 -2.77 -6.31
C LYS A 77 -8.36 -1.74 -5.22
N LEU A 78 -8.20 -0.46 -5.60
CA LEU A 78 -8.50 0.66 -4.70
C LEU A 78 -10.01 0.78 -4.57
N LEU A 79 -10.50 0.77 -3.33
CA LEU A 79 -11.94 0.87 -3.04
C LEU A 79 -12.32 2.32 -2.76
N PRO A 80 -13.60 2.70 -2.96
CA PRO A 80 -14.05 4.08 -2.74
C PRO A 80 -13.67 4.64 -1.36
N GLN A 81 -13.76 3.83 -0.30
CA GLN A 81 -13.36 4.20 1.05
C GLN A 81 -11.86 4.53 1.15
N GLY A 82 -11.02 3.83 0.39
CA GLY A 82 -9.60 4.13 0.29
C GLY A 82 -9.33 5.41 -0.50
N GLU A 83 -10.05 5.64 -1.60
CA GLU A 83 -9.97 6.87 -2.39
C GLU A 83 -10.41 8.11 -1.61
N ASP A 84 -11.48 7.99 -0.83
CA ASP A 84 -12.02 9.10 -0.03
C ASP A 84 -10.99 9.61 0.98
N LEU A 85 -10.16 8.72 1.52
CA LEU A 85 -9.09 9.13 2.41
C LEU A 85 -7.95 9.88 1.68
N LEU A 86 -7.87 9.86 0.35
CA LEU A 86 -6.87 10.61 -0.42
C LEU A 86 -7.38 11.99 -0.84
N LYS A 87 -8.69 12.24 -0.72
CA LYS A 87 -9.30 13.55 -0.98
C LYS A 87 -8.96 14.48 0.20
N ARG A 88 -8.67 15.74 -0.12
CA ARG A 88 -8.38 16.80 0.85
C ARG A 88 -9.66 17.44 1.37
#